data_AF-A0A167JWW5-F1
#
_entry.id   AF-A0A167JWW5-F1
#
_cell.length_a   1.000
_cell.length_b   1.000
_cell.length_c   1.000
_cell.angle_alpha   90.00
_cell.angle_beta   90.00
_cell.angle_gamma   90.00
#
_symmetry.space_group_name_H-M   'P 1'
#
loop_
_entity.id
_entity.type
_entity.pdbx_description
1 polymer ?
#
loop_
_entity_poly.entity_id
_entity_poly.type
_entity_poly.pdbx_seq_one_letter_code
_entity_poly.pdbx_strand_id
1 'polypeptide(L)'
;MRAVARAAVSLARSRPIFPSAAPPAVRHALRSQVRAMASAPSPSSAFLEVAKERRSYYMLKKGSPIPDSKIIEIVQEALKQAPSSFNSQTSRIVVLFGADHDWLWDTVLEVLKPIAPPEVYPNTVTKVNTCFKSGHGTVLFFEDNSAVKGMQEMYPLYQERFPGWAHETSAIIQFICWCALEQEGLGATLQVCVAGFRHP
;
A
#
# COMPACT_ATOMS: atom_id res chain seq x y z
N MET A 1 23.43 11.75 27.45
CA MET A 1 23.75 11.61 26.01
C MET A 1 23.86 10.12 25.67
N ARG A 2 22.82 9.51 25.10
CA ARG A 2 22.85 8.10 24.65
C ARG A 2 23.33 8.06 23.20
N ALA A 3 24.39 7.30 22.96
CA ALA A 3 24.97 7.09 21.64
C ALA A 3 23.98 6.36 20.72
N VAL A 4 23.68 6.96 19.57
CA VAL A 4 22.94 6.33 18.48
C VAL A 4 23.91 5.39 17.76
N ALA A 5 23.69 4.09 17.90
CA ALA A 5 24.45 3.08 17.18
C ALA A 5 24.13 3.16 15.68
N ARG A 6 25.05 3.70 14.88
CA ARG A 6 25.09 3.52 13.43
C ARG A 6 25.62 2.12 13.14
N ALA A 7 24.74 1.14 12.97
CA ALA A 7 25.12 -0.15 12.42
C ALA A 7 25.14 -0.05 10.89
N ALA A 8 26.35 0.03 10.30
CA ALA A 8 26.55 -0.28 8.90
C ALA A 8 26.35 -1.79 8.72
N VAL A 9 25.35 -2.20 7.93
CA VAL A 9 25.06 -3.60 7.65
C VAL A 9 26.15 -4.15 6.71
N SER A 10 27.06 -4.97 7.25
CA SER A 10 28.04 -5.76 6.50
C SER A 10 27.61 -7.23 6.51
N LEU A 11 27.48 -7.85 5.33
CA LEU A 11 27.13 -9.26 5.19
C LEU A 11 28.35 -10.15 5.43
N ALA A 12 28.46 -10.71 6.62
CA ALA A 12 29.27 -11.89 6.88
C ALA A 12 28.37 -13.04 7.35
N ARG A 13 28.18 -14.06 6.50
CA ARG A 13 27.47 -15.30 6.87
C ARG A 13 28.35 -16.13 7.82
N SER A 14 28.02 -16.14 9.10
CA SER A 14 28.65 -17.02 10.09
C SER A 14 28.12 -18.46 9.90
N ARG A 15 29.02 -19.44 9.79
CA ARG A 15 28.63 -20.86 9.78
C ARG A 15 28.29 -21.33 11.20
N PRO A 16 27.18 -22.03 11.43
CA PRO A 16 26.89 -22.61 12.74
C PRO A 16 27.85 -23.76 13.07
N ILE A 17 28.36 -23.77 14.29
CA ILE A 17 29.24 -24.81 14.83
C ILE A 17 28.35 -25.89 15.47
N PHE A 18 28.46 -27.14 15.01
CA PHE A 18 27.72 -28.28 15.61
C PHE A 18 28.61 -29.06 16.58
N PRO A 19 28.09 -29.50 17.74
CA PRO A 19 28.85 -30.30 18.70
C PRO A 19 29.14 -31.70 18.11
N SER A 20 30.41 -32.11 18.20
CA SER A 20 30.99 -33.30 17.55
C SER A 20 30.51 -34.66 18.11
N ALA A 21 29.56 -34.69 19.06
CA ALA A 21 29.27 -35.89 19.86
C ALA A 21 27.93 -36.61 19.55
N ALA A 22 27.08 -36.13 18.64
CA ALA A 22 25.78 -36.78 18.38
C ALA A 22 25.90 -38.07 17.53
N PRO A 23 24.99 -39.06 17.65
CA PRO A 23 24.97 -40.25 16.78
C PRO A 23 24.73 -39.91 15.28
N PRO A 24 25.22 -40.72 14.31
CA PRO A 24 25.16 -40.40 12.87
C PRO A 24 23.75 -40.15 12.33
N ALA A 25 22.76 -40.94 12.77
CA ALA A 25 21.36 -40.77 12.36
C ALA A 25 20.78 -39.42 12.85
N VAL A 26 21.15 -39.01 14.08
CA VAL A 26 20.75 -37.73 14.68
C VAL A 26 21.43 -36.56 13.95
N ARG A 27 22.70 -36.71 13.52
CA ARG A 27 23.38 -35.70 12.69
C ARG A 27 22.74 -35.54 11.32
N HIS A 28 22.33 -36.63 10.68
CA HIS A 28 21.67 -36.56 9.39
C HIS A 28 20.28 -35.90 9.51
N ALA A 29 19.51 -36.27 10.53
CA ALA A 29 18.22 -35.64 10.84
C ALA A 29 18.39 -34.14 11.15
N LEU A 30 19.30 -33.76 12.06
CA LEU A 30 19.59 -32.35 12.36
C LEU A 30 20.10 -31.59 11.14
N ARG A 31 20.99 -32.16 10.32
CA ARG A 31 21.47 -31.52 9.09
C ARG A 31 20.34 -31.33 8.07
N SER A 32 19.44 -32.30 7.94
CA SER A 32 18.28 -32.19 7.06
C SER A 32 17.28 -31.13 7.54
N GLN A 33 16.99 -31.08 8.85
CA GLN A 33 16.15 -30.05 9.47
C GLN A 33 16.77 -28.66 9.39
N VAL A 34 18.06 -28.51 9.69
CA VAL A 34 18.76 -27.21 9.59
C VAL A 34 18.86 -26.76 8.12
N ARG A 35 19.02 -27.68 7.18
CA ARG A 35 19.03 -27.34 5.74
C ARG A 35 17.65 -26.91 5.24
N ALA A 36 16.57 -27.50 5.75
CA ALA A 36 15.19 -27.08 5.47
C ALA A 36 14.85 -25.72 6.13
N MET A 37 15.31 -25.47 7.36
CA MET A 37 15.15 -24.17 8.02
C MET A 37 16.02 -23.06 7.40
N ALA A 38 17.14 -23.42 6.76
CA ALA A 38 18.00 -22.48 6.03
C ALA A 38 17.52 -22.17 4.60
N SER A 39 16.48 -22.86 4.10
CA SER A 39 15.96 -22.66 2.74
C SER A 39 14.62 -21.91 2.67
N ALA A 40 13.88 -21.79 3.78
CA ALA A 40 12.69 -20.95 3.82
C ALA A 40 13.10 -19.48 4.01
N PRO A 41 12.51 -18.53 3.25
CA PRO A 41 12.74 -17.10 3.52
C PRO A 41 12.34 -16.79 4.97
N SER A 42 13.14 -15.98 5.66
CA SER A 42 12.74 -15.51 6.99
C SER A 42 11.44 -14.71 6.89
N PRO A 43 10.66 -14.58 7.97
CA PRO A 43 9.43 -13.79 7.95
C PRO A 43 9.65 -12.34 7.43
N SER A 44 10.79 -11.73 7.76
CA SER A 44 11.15 -10.42 7.24
C SER A 44 11.52 -10.44 5.75
N SER A 45 12.22 -11.48 5.27
CA SER A 45 12.49 -11.65 3.84
C SER A 45 11.21 -11.86 3.05
N ALA A 46 10.21 -12.58 3.58
CA ALA A 46 8.92 -12.76 2.92
C ALA A 46 8.20 -11.42 2.70
N PHE A 47 8.13 -10.56 3.72
CA PHE A 47 7.57 -9.22 3.58
C PHE A 47 8.31 -8.36 2.55
N LEU A 48 9.64 -8.41 2.56
CA LEU A 48 10.45 -7.63 1.61
C LEU A 48 10.30 -8.12 0.16
N GLU A 49 10.10 -9.42 -0.06
CA GLU A 49 9.79 -9.93 -1.41
C GLU A 49 8.42 -9.43 -1.89
N VAL A 50 7.38 -9.39 -1.04
CA VAL A 50 6.09 -8.77 -1.39
C VAL A 50 6.24 -7.32 -1.84
N ALA A 51 6.99 -6.52 -1.05
CA ALA A 51 7.23 -5.11 -1.37
C ALA A 51 8.02 -4.91 -2.68
N LYS A 52 8.90 -5.86 -3.00
CA LYS A 52 9.74 -5.86 -4.21
C LYS A 52 8.97 -6.32 -5.44
N GLU A 53 8.10 -7.32 -5.28
CA GLU A 53 7.22 -7.82 -6.33
C GLU A 53 6.23 -6.75 -6.77
N ARG A 54 5.80 -5.88 -5.85
CA ARG A 54 4.81 -4.84 -6.13
C ARG A 54 5.20 -3.91 -7.30
N ARG A 55 4.39 -3.86 -8.36
CA ARG A 55 4.60 -2.99 -9.54
C ARG A 55 3.40 -2.08 -9.84
N SER A 56 3.64 -1.11 -10.73
CA SER A 56 2.60 -0.27 -11.32
C SER A 56 2.12 -0.85 -12.63
N TYR A 57 0.82 -1.16 -12.68
CA TYR A 57 0.16 -1.75 -13.84
C TYR A 57 -0.82 -0.75 -14.45
N TYR A 58 -0.59 -0.38 -15.71
CA TYR A 58 -1.43 0.58 -16.44
C TYR A 58 -2.37 -0.10 -17.45
N MET A 59 -2.22 -1.41 -17.68
CA MET A 59 -3.12 -2.21 -18.52
C MET A 59 -3.97 -3.10 -17.62
N LEU A 60 -4.97 -2.49 -17.00
CA LEU A 60 -5.91 -3.18 -16.12
C LEU A 60 -7.07 -3.78 -16.91
N LYS A 61 -7.73 -4.78 -16.32
CA LYS A 61 -8.94 -5.41 -16.86
C LYS A 61 -10.06 -5.31 -15.82
N LYS A 62 -11.31 -5.38 -16.29
CA LYS A 62 -12.52 -5.35 -15.46
C LYS A 62 -12.71 -6.59 -14.60
N GLY A 63 -12.06 -7.71 -14.93
CA GLY A 63 -12.16 -8.95 -14.17
C GLY A 63 -11.27 -8.93 -12.92
N SER A 64 -11.74 -9.57 -11.86
CA SER A 64 -10.99 -9.80 -10.63
C SER A 64 -10.81 -11.31 -10.40
N PRO A 65 -9.64 -11.79 -9.94
CA PRO A 65 -9.43 -13.18 -9.53
C PRO A 65 -10.08 -13.51 -8.18
N ILE A 66 -10.48 -12.49 -7.42
CA ILE A 66 -11.09 -12.60 -6.08
C ILE A 66 -12.42 -11.83 -6.03
N PRO A 67 -13.37 -12.20 -5.15
CA PRO A 67 -14.62 -11.47 -5.00
C PRO A 67 -14.40 -10.08 -4.38
N ASP A 68 -15.29 -9.12 -4.69
CA ASP A 68 -15.28 -7.75 -4.14
C ASP A 68 -15.22 -7.73 -2.61
N SER A 69 -15.87 -8.69 -1.94
CA SER A 69 -15.84 -8.83 -0.48
C SER A 69 -14.42 -9.07 0.05
N LYS A 70 -13.57 -9.80 -0.68
CA LYS A 70 -12.17 -10.02 -0.30
C LYS A 70 -11.33 -8.76 -0.52
N ILE A 71 -11.61 -7.99 -1.58
CA ILE A 71 -10.97 -6.69 -1.80
C ILE A 71 -11.30 -5.74 -0.65
N ILE A 72 -12.57 -5.68 -0.24
CA ILE A 72 -13.02 -4.86 0.90
C ILE A 72 -12.31 -5.29 2.19
N GLU A 73 -12.21 -6.59 2.46
CA GLU A 73 -11.50 -7.13 3.62
C GLU A 73 -10.04 -6.68 3.65
N ILE A 74 -9.33 -6.77 2.51
CA ILE A 74 -7.93 -6.34 2.38
C ILE A 74 -7.78 -4.85 2.67
N VAL A 75 -8.65 -4.03 2.09
CA VAL A 75 -8.63 -2.57 2.31
C VAL A 75 -8.88 -2.24 3.77
N GLN A 76 -9.84 -2.91 4.41
CA GLN A 76 -10.14 -2.73 5.84
C GLN A 76 -8.96 -3.15 6.71
N GLU A 77 -8.29 -4.25 6.38
CA GLU A 77 -7.14 -4.73 7.14
C GLU A 77 -5.94 -3.79 6.98
N ALA A 78 -5.70 -3.28 5.76
CA ALA A 78 -4.68 -2.27 5.51
C ALA A 78 -4.92 -0.99 6.34
N LEU A 79 -6.17 -0.53 6.44
CA LEU A 79 -6.55 0.62 7.26
C LEU A 79 -6.30 0.38 8.76
N LYS A 80 -6.62 -0.82 9.26
CA LYS A 80 -6.47 -1.18 10.68
C LYS A 80 -5.00 -1.33 11.09
N GLN A 81 -4.17 -1.91 10.23
CA GLN A 81 -2.79 -2.26 10.56
C GLN A 81 -1.81 -1.12 10.33
N ALA A 82 -2.17 -0.12 9.53
CA ALA A 82 -1.32 1.04 9.32
C ALA A 82 -1.19 1.86 10.63
N PRO A 83 0.03 2.15 11.08
CA PRO A 83 0.22 3.06 12.20
C PRO A 83 -0.18 4.49 11.81
N SER A 84 -0.73 5.22 12.77
CA SER A 84 -0.99 6.66 12.65
C SER A 84 -0.34 7.41 13.80
N SER A 85 0.13 8.62 13.54
CA SER A 85 0.72 9.48 14.58
C SER A 85 -0.28 9.69 15.71
N PHE A 86 0.15 9.46 16.95
CA PHE A 86 -0.72 9.51 18.15
C PHE A 86 -1.94 8.56 18.08
N ASN A 87 -1.89 7.54 17.22
CA ASN A 87 -3.03 6.66 16.94
C ASN A 87 -4.30 7.44 16.52
N SER A 88 -4.12 8.55 15.79
CA SER A 88 -5.18 9.49 15.41
C SER A 88 -6.25 8.90 14.50
N GLN A 89 -5.90 7.89 13.68
CA GLN A 89 -6.83 7.15 12.81
C GLN A 89 -7.75 8.07 11.98
N THR A 90 -7.17 9.12 11.39
CA THR A 90 -7.89 10.14 10.62
C THR A 90 -8.27 9.68 9.21
N SER A 91 -7.65 8.61 8.72
CA SER A 91 -7.88 8.12 7.37
C SER A 91 -9.29 7.53 7.17
N ARG A 92 -9.87 7.78 6.00
CA ARG A 92 -11.14 7.23 5.54
C ARG A 92 -10.95 6.69 4.13
N ILE A 93 -11.60 5.58 3.81
CA ILE A 93 -11.44 4.90 2.52
C ILE A 93 -12.81 4.63 1.92
N VAL A 94 -12.95 4.89 0.63
CA VAL A 94 -14.12 4.51 -0.16
C VAL A 94 -13.66 3.55 -1.25
N VAL A 95 -14.36 2.43 -1.40
CA VAL A 95 -14.10 1.43 -2.44
C VAL A 95 -15.26 1.45 -3.42
N LEU A 96 -14.97 1.67 -4.69
CA LEU A 96 -15.96 1.75 -5.76
C LEU A 96 -15.77 0.59 -6.74
N PHE A 97 -16.87 -0.06 -7.10
CA PHE A 97 -16.90 -1.13 -8.10
C PHE A 97 -17.96 -0.83 -9.16
N GLY A 98 -17.90 -1.55 -10.28
CA GLY A 98 -18.94 -1.51 -11.31
C GLY A 98 -19.32 -0.09 -11.75
N ALA A 99 -20.60 0.25 -11.61
CA ALA A 99 -21.16 1.52 -12.04
C ALA A 99 -20.57 2.73 -11.29
N ASP A 100 -20.29 2.61 -9.99
CA ASP A 100 -19.73 3.72 -9.20
C ASP A 100 -18.29 4.02 -9.60
N HIS A 101 -17.52 2.97 -9.92
CA HIS A 101 -16.18 3.12 -10.48
C HIS A 101 -16.22 3.80 -11.85
N ASP A 102 -17.15 3.40 -12.72
CA ASP A 102 -17.30 4.02 -14.04
C ASP A 102 -17.75 5.48 -13.93
N TRP A 103 -18.72 5.76 -13.05
CA TRP A 103 -19.20 7.10 -12.75
C TRP A 103 -18.08 8.03 -12.27
N LEU A 104 -17.21 7.55 -11.37
CA LEU A 104 -16.06 8.33 -10.90
C LEU A 104 -15.20 8.78 -12.08
N TRP A 105 -14.80 7.87 -12.96
CA TRP A 105 -13.88 8.19 -14.05
C TRP A 105 -14.52 9.03 -15.15
N ASP A 106 -15.83 8.87 -15.39
CA ASP A 106 -16.59 9.75 -16.27
C ASP A 106 -16.65 11.17 -15.69
N THR A 107 -16.96 11.29 -14.40
CA THR A 107 -16.96 12.58 -13.68
C THR A 107 -15.59 13.25 -13.73
N VAL A 108 -14.51 12.50 -13.54
CA VAL A 108 -13.13 13.02 -13.66
C VAL A 108 -12.89 13.62 -15.04
N LEU A 109 -13.34 12.97 -16.13
CA LEU A 109 -13.18 13.52 -17.47
C LEU A 109 -13.99 14.80 -17.66
N GLU A 110 -15.22 14.85 -17.15
CA GLU A 110 -16.07 16.05 -17.21
C GLU A 110 -15.42 17.24 -16.49
N VAL A 111 -14.86 17.02 -15.30
CA VAL A 111 -14.18 18.06 -14.51
C VAL A 111 -12.85 18.50 -15.15
N LEU A 112 -12.14 17.57 -15.81
CA LEU A 112 -10.87 17.89 -16.49
C LEU A 112 -11.08 18.64 -17.81
N LYS A 113 -12.21 18.44 -18.50
CA LYS A 113 -12.50 19.04 -19.81
C LYS A 113 -12.33 20.58 -19.86
N PRO A 114 -12.88 21.37 -18.91
CA PRO A 114 -12.75 22.83 -18.96
C PRO A 114 -11.34 23.35 -18.59
N ILE A 115 -10.50 22.54 -17.93
CA ILE A 115 -9.17 22.97 -17.46
C ILE A 115 -8.00 22.39 -18.27
N ALA A 116 -8.25 21.32 -19.03
CA ALA A 116 -7.24 20.71 -19.87
C ALA A 116 -7.06 21.51 -21.17
N PRO A 117 -5.82 21.74 -21.63
CA PRO A 117 -5.59 22.29 -22.96
C PRO A 117 -6.28 21.42 -24.02
N PRO A 118 -7.03 22.00 -24.97
CA PRO A 118 -7.82 21.24 -25.95
C PRO A 118 -7.00 20.21 -26.74
N GLU A 119 -5.74 20.51 -27.02
CA GLU A 119 -4.80 19.63 -27.73
C GLU A 119 -4.36 18.41 -26.90
N VAL A 120 -4.40 18.49 -25.57
CA VAL A 120 -3.99 17.40 -24.65
C VAL A 120 -5.19 16.58 -24.19
N TYR A 121 -6.38 17.17 -24.12
CA TYR A 121 -7.58 16.50 -23.60
C TYR A 121 -7.89 15.13 -24.26
N PRO A 122 -7.76 14.93 -25.58
CA PRO A 122 -7.94 13.60 -26.20
C PRO A 122 -7.02 12.52 -25.63
N ASN A 123 -5.77 12.87 -25.29
CA ASN A 123 -4.81 11.95 -24.68
C ASN A 123 -5.22 11.62 -23.24
N THR A 124 -5.74 12.61 -22.50
CA THR A 124 -6.30 12.41 -21.16
C THR A 124 -7.48 11.44 -21.19
N VAL A 125 -8.44 11.64 -22.10
CA VAL A 125 -9.58 10.74 -22.31
C VAL A 125 -9.10 9.32 -22.61
N THR A 126 -8.14 9.17 -23.53
CA THR A 126 -7.57 7.86 -23.87
C THR A 126 -6.94 7.20 -22.66
N LYS A 127 -6.12 7.94 -21.89
CA LYS A 127 -5.47 7.42 -20.69
C LYS A 127 -6.49 6.97 -19.64
N VAL A 128 -7.48 7.81 -19.31
CA VAL A 128 -8.50 7.46 -18.31
C VAL A 128 -9.27 6.20 -18.75
N ASN A 129 -9.73 6.14 -19.99
CA ASN A 129 -10.54 5.02 -20.48
C ASN A 129 -9.75 3.71 -20.58
N THR A 130 -8.49 3.77 -21.01
CA THR A 130 -7.68 2.56 -21.25
C THR A 130 -6.90 2.07 -20.04
N CYS A 131 -6.67 2.93 -19.04
CA CYS A 131 -5.83 2.62 -17.89
C CYS A 131 -6.60 2.59 -16.57
N PHE A 132 -7.45 3.59 -16.32
CA PHE A 132 -8.07 3.78 -15.00
C PHE A 132 -9.47 3.17 -14.95
N LYS A 133 -10.34 3.62 -15.88
CA LYS A 133 -11.71 3.12 -16.02
C LYS A 133 -11.74 1.66 -16.43
N SER A 134 -10.75 1.19 -17.19
CA SER A 134 -10.62 -0.23 -17.60
C SER A 134 -10.37 -1.20 -16.43
N GLY A 135 -9.95 -0.70 -15.26
CA GLY A 135 -9.79 -1.49 -14.05
C GLY A 135 -11.12 -1.96 -13.45
N HIS A 136 -11.04 -2.97 -12.60
CA HIS A 136 -12.19 -3.58 -11.91
C HIS A 136 -12.89 -2.62 -10.92
N GLY A 137 -12.11 -1.83 -10.19
CA GLY A 137 -12.60 -0.87 -9.19
C GLY A 137 -11.56 0.19 -8.82
N THR A 138 -11.95 1.12 -7.97
CA THR A 138 -11.09 2.21 -7.46
C THR A 138 -11.16 2.28 -5.94
N VAL A 139 -10.00 2.43 -5.30
CA VAL A 139 -9.89 2.72 -3.87
C VAL A 139 -9.50 4.18 -3.68
N LEU A 140 -10.37 4.95 -3.03
CA LEU A 140 -10.17 6.38 -2.76
C LEU A 140 -9.78 6.57 -1.30
N PHE A 141 -8.66 7.25 -1.06
CA PHE A 141 -8.12 7.51 0.28
C PHE A 141 -8.31 8.98 0.64
N PHE A 142 -8.84 9.22 1.83
CA PHE A 142 -9.16 10.54 2.35
C PHE A 142 -8.63 10.69 3.77
N GLU A 143 -8.45 11.93 4.19
CA GLU A 143 -8.21 12.28 5.59
C GLU A 143 -9.39 13.08 6.12
N ASP A 144 -9.85 12.71 7.32
CA ASP A 144 -10.90 13.42 8.03
C ASP A 144 -10.34 14.72 8.62
N ASN A 145 -10.52 15.82 7.90
CA ASN A 145 -10.05 17.14 8.31
C ASN A 145 -10.59 17.58 9.67
N SER A 146 -11.78 17.10 10.08
CA SER A 146 -12.33 17.42 11.40
C SER A 146 -11.55 16.72 12.51
N ALA A 147 -11.20 15.45 12.30
CA ALA A 147 -10.37 14.68 13.21
C ALA A 147 -8.93 15.22 13.27
N VAL A 148 -8.34 15.59 12.13
CA VAL A 148 -7.03 16.28 12.07
C VAL A 148 -7.07 17.57 12.89
N LYS A 149 -8.09 18.40 12.71
CA LYS A 149 -8.25 19.64 13.49
C LYS A 149 -8.40 19.36 14.99
N GLY A 150 -9.14 18.33 15.38
CA GLY A 150 -9.24 17.90 16.77
C GLY A 150 -7.87 17.53 17.38
N MET A 151 -6.99 16.89 16.60
CA MET A 151 -5.61 16.61 17.02
C MET A 151 -4.77 17.89 17.18
N GLN A 152 -4.93 18.86 16.28
CA GLN A 152 -4.26 20.16 16.37
C GLN A 152 -4.65 20.92 17.64
N GLU A 153 -5.93 20.90 17.99
CA GLU A 153 -6.47 21.54 19.19
C GLU A 153 -5.99 20.83 20.47
N MET A 154 -5.92 19.50 20.45
CA MET A 154 -5.47 18.70 21.60
C MET A 154 -3.96 18.81 21.85
N TYR A 155 -3.16 19.02 20.80
CA TYR A 155 -1.70 19.12 20.89
C TYR A 155 -1.16 20.38 20.18
N PRO A 156 -1.38 21.59 20.72
CA PRO A 156 -1.05 22.86 20.06
C PRO A 156 0.44 23.01 19.67
N LEU A 157 1.35 22.38 20.42
CA LEU A 157 2.78 22.40 20.13
C LEU A 157 3.13 21.77 18.76
N TYR A 158 2.33 20.80 18.31
CA TYR A 158 2.54 20.06 17.08
C TYR A 158 1.45 20.34 16.02
N GLN A 159 0.62 21.37 16.22
CA GLN A 159 -0.55 21.63 15.38
C GLN A 159 -0.22 21.67 13.88
N GLU A 160 0.88 22.31 13.49
CA GLU A 160 1.27 22.42 12.07
C GLU A 160 1.77 21.10 11.46
N ARG A 161 2.07 20.10 12.30
CA ARG A 161 2.60 18.79 11.85
C ARG A 161 1.49 17.80 11.52
N PHE A 162 0.33 17.90 12.18
CA PHE A 162 -0.75 16.91 12.00
C PHE A 162 -1.23 16.73 10.56
N PRO A 163 -1.38 17.78 9.73
CA PRO A 163 -1.73 17.58 8.32
C PRO A 163 -0.70 16.74 7.56
N GLY A 164 0.60 16.96 7.82
CA GLY A 164 1.67 16.15 7.23
C GLY A 164 1.62 14.71 7.70
N TRP A 165 1.46 14.48 9.00
CA TRP A 165 1.35 13.14 9.58
C TRP A 165 0.11 12.36 9.10
N ALA A 166 -0.99 13.06 8.83
CA ALA A 166 -2.17 12.46 8.24
C ALA A 166 -1.86 11.95 6.82
N HIS A 167 -1.17 12.75 5.99
CA HIS A 167 -0.74 12.30 4.66
C HIS A 167 0.27 11.14 4.70
N GLU A 168 1.21 11.15 5.66
CA GLU A 168 2.15 10.03 5.87
C GLU A 168 1.40 8.74 6.23
N THR A 169 0.41 8.83 7.12
CA THR A 169 -0.49 7.71 7.48
C THR A 169 -1.22 7.19 6.25
N SER A 170 -1.82 8.09 5.46
CA SER A 170 -2.51 7.74 4.21
C SER A 170 -1.60 6.99 3.24
N ALA A 171 -0.36 7.44 3.06
CA ALA A 171 0.61 6.80 2.18
C ALA A 171 0.99 5.38 2.65
N ILE A 172 1.09 5.16 3.97
CA ILE A 172 1.35 3.83 4.53
C ILE A 172 0.17 2.88 4.23
N ILE A 173 -1.06 3.34 4.43
CA ILE A 173 -2.26 2.55 4.13
C ILE A 173 -2.29 2.19 2.64
N GLN A 174 -2.07 3.18 1.77
CA GLN A 174 -2.03 2.97 0.31
C GLN A 174 -1.00 1.92 -0.09
N PHE A 175 0.19 1.96 0.52
CA PHE A 175 1.25 1.00 0.25
C PHE A 175 0.89 -0.42 0.70
N ILE A 176 0.34 -0.58 1.91
CA ILE A 176 -0.08 -1.89 2.44
C ILE A 176 -1.18 -2.48 1.55
N CYS A 177 -2.20 -1.67 1.21
CA CYS A 177 -3.30 -2.06 0.34
C CYS A 177 -2.78 -2.55 -1.02
N TRP A 178 -1.89 -1.78 -1.65
CA TRP A 178 -1.32 -2.14 -2.95
C TRP A 178 -0.56 -3.47 -2.91
N CYS A 179 0.35 -3.61 -1.95
CA CYS A 179 1.10 -4.85 -1.76
C CYS A 179 0.16 -6.06 -1.58
N ALA A 180 -0.87 -5.93 -0.74
CA ALA A 180 -1.79 -7.02 -0.44
C ALA A 180 -2.67 -7.39 -1.64
N LEU A 181 -3.22 -6.41 -2.38
CA LEU A 181 -4.01 -6.68 -3.58
C LEU A 181 -3.19 -7.40 -4.65
N GLU A 182 -1.91 -7.04 -4.80
CA GLU A 182 -1.05 -7.68 -5.79
C GLU A 182 -0.72 -9.14 -5.46
N GLN A 183 -0.65 -9.48 -4.17
CA GLN A 183 -0.49 -10.88 -3.73
C GLN A 183 -1.72 -11.74 -4.04
N GLU A 184 -2.90 -11.14 -4.24
CA GLU A 184 -4.11 -11.81 -4.73
C GLU A 184 -4.20 -11.82 -6.28
N GLY A 185 -3.16 -11.34 -6.97
CA GLY A 185 -3.10 -11.30 -8.44
C GLY A 185 -3.77 -10.08 -9.08
N LEU A 186 -4.12 -9.05 -8.32
CA LEU A 186 -4.66 -7.79 -8.84
C LEU A 186 -3.54 -6.81 -9.18
N GLY A 187 -3.51 -6.34 -10.43
CA GLY A 187 -2.68 -5.19 -10.79
C GLY A 187 -3.31 -3.88 -10.32
N ALA A 188 -2.49 -2.92 -9.88
CA ALA A 188 -2.95 -1.59 -9.48
C ALA A 188 -2.02 -0.47 -9.96
N THR A 189 -2.54 0.75 -9.94
CA THR A 189 -1.78 1.97 -10.25
C THR A 189 -2.29 3.13 -9.41
N LEU A 190 -1.37 3.92 -8.86
CA LEU A 190 -1.69 5.06 -8.00
C LEU A 190 -1.91 6.33 -8.83
N GLN A 191 -3.06 6.95 -8.66
CA GLN A 191 -3.39 8.22 -9.32
C GLN A 191 -3.45 9.34 -8.31
N VAL A 192 -3.00 10.53 -8.74
CA VAL A 192 -3.27 11.79 -8.06
C VAL A 192 -4.10 12.61 -9.02
N CYS A 193 -5.41 12.66 -8.79
CA CYS A 193 -6.28 13.52 -9.59
C CYS A 193 -6.12 14.95 -9.08
N VAL A 194 -5.47 15.81 -9.87
CA VAL A 194 -5.23 17.24 -9.53
C VAL A 194 -6.47 18.10 -9.83
N ALA A 195 -7.56 17.48 -10.30
CA ALA A 195 -8.86 18.14 -10.37
C ALA A 195 -9.32 18.42 -8.93
N GLY A 196 -9.14 19.66 -8.49
CA GLY A 196 -9.66 20.09 -7.21
C GLY A 196 -11.17 19.89 -7.21
N PHE A 197 -11.65 18.84 -6.54
CA PHE A 197 -13.04 18.71 -6.14
C PHE A 197 -13.33 19.79 -5.11
N ARG A 198 -13.47 21.04 -5.58
CA ARG A 198 -14.14 22.07 -4.79
C ARG A 198 -15.60 21.65 -4.81
N HIS A 199 -16.10 21.23 -3.65
CA HIS A 199 -17.55 21.25 -3.42
C HIS A 199 -18.06 22.66 -3.78
N PRO A 200 -19.20 22.77 -4.46
CA PRO A 200 -19.85 24.07 -4.68
C PRO A 200 -20.11 24.81 -3.36
#